data_AF-A0A816KU31-F1
#
_entry.id   AF-A0A816KU31-F1
#
_cell.length_a   1.000
_cell.length_b   1.000
_cell.length_c   1.000
_cell.angle_alpha   90.00
_cell.angle_beta   90.00
_cell.angle_gamma   90.00
#
_symmetry.space_group_name_H-M   'P 1'
#
loop_
_entity.id
_entity.type
_entity.pdbx_description
1 polymer ?
#
loop_
_entity_poly.entity_id
_entity_poly.type
_entity_poly.pdbx_seq_one_letter_code
_entity_poly.pdbx_strand_id
1 'polypeptide(L)'
;MRIVTCSRDTITSPICQFIFRIIKELSATLSGVVCNTSNFIKIITDVKLNQDEHSANLDIQDLYTNIPVSKVINITLKRFDESKKLDNSPFTKTDIKELLILALKNSYFQFNGKFYKQKTGLPMCNTLSPTLPDIYMNEYKKNIYMK
;
A
#
# COMPACT_ATOMS: atom_id res chain seq x y z
N MET A 1 1.21 24.80 -1.11
CA MET A 1 1.87 24.04 -2.19
C MET A 1 2.32 22.70 -1.61
N ARG A 2 1.89 21.57 -2.20
CA ARG A 2 2.22 20.22 -1.72
C ARG A 2 3.28 19.62 -2.65
N ILE A 3 4.41 19.20 -2.09
CA ILE A 3 5.49 18.61 -2.88
C ILE A 3 5.12 17.16 -3.18
N VAL A 4 4.96 16.82 -4.46
CA VAL A 4 4.82 15.45 -4.93
C VAL A 4 6.23 14.91 -5.17
N THR A 5 6.64 13.93 -4.37
CA THR A 5 7.96 13.31 -4.48
C THR A 5 7.86 12.08 -5.37
N CYS A 6 8.65 12.00 -6.44
CA CYS A 6 8.73 10.80 -7.28
C CYS A 6 9.97 9.99 -6.89
N SER A 7 9.77 8.72 -6.52
CA SER A 7 10.87 7.80 -6.19
C SER A 7 11.18 6.80 -7.30
N ARG A 8 10.91 7.15 -8.55
CA ARG A 8 11.23 6.32 -9.72
C ARG A 8 12.72 6.39 -10.04
N ASP A 9 13.30 5.26 -10.45
CA ASP A 9 14.69 5.13 -10.90
C ASP A 9 15.74 5.66 -9.91
N THR A 10 15.39 5.63 -8.62
CA THR A 10 16.32 5.91 -7.51
C THR A 10 17.18 4.69 -7.19
N ILE A 11 18.24 4.88 -6.39
CA ILE A 11 19.14 3.81 -5.93
C ILE A 11 18.41 2.65 -5.22
N THR A 12 17.24 2.91 -4.62
CA THR A 12 16.43 1.87 -3.95
C THR A 12 15.43 1.20 -4.90
N SER A 13 15.35 1.59 -6.17
CA SER A 13 14.39 1.00 -7.11
C SER A 13 14.59 -0.51 -7.32
N PRO A 14 15.82 -1.05 -7.47
CA PRO A 14 16.03 -2.49 -7.64
C PRO A 14 15.52 -3.30 -6.44
N ILE A 15 15.79 -2.84 -5.22
CA ILE A 15 15.31 -3.51 -4.00
C ILE A 15 13.78 -3.41 -3.86
N CYS A 16 13.18 -2.27 -4.26
CA CYS A 16 11.73 -2.12 -4.26
C CYS A 16 11.05 -3.08 -5.25
N GLN A 17 11.61 -3.24 -6.45
CA GLN A 17 11.14 -4.21 -7.44
C GLN A 17 11.29 -5.64 -6.93
N PHE A 18 12.40 -5.95 -6.27
CA PHE A 18 12.65 -7.24 -5.67
C PHE A 18 11.61 -7.58 -4.58
N ILE A 19 11.40 -6.68 -3.62
CA ILE A 19 10.39 -6.85 -2.57
C ILE A 19 9.00 -7.00 -3.18
N PHE A 20 8.67 -6.21 -4.21
CA PHE A 20 7.37 -6.29 -4.89
C PHE A 20 7.10 -7.70 -5.45
N ARG A 21 8.10 -8.39 -6.01
CA ARG A 21 7.93 -9.77 -6.50
C ARG A 21 7.54 -10.75 -5.39
N ILE A 22 7.97 -10.49 -4.16
CA ILE A 22 7.65 -11.30 -2.98
C ILE A 22 6.25 -10.96 -2.48
N ILE A 23 5.95 -9.67 -2.29
CA ILE A 23 4.72 -9.24 -1.62
C ILE A 23 3.52 -9.09 -2.56
N LYS A 24 3.68 -9.13 -3.88
CA LYS A 24 2.58 -8.93 -4.84
C LYS A 24 1.40 -9.86 -4.58
N GLU A 25 1.67 -11.11 -4.18
CA GLU A 25 0.65 -12.13 -3.93
C GLU A 25 -0.21 -11.80 -2.70
N LEU A 26 0.31 -10.98 -1.77
CA LEU A 26 -0.47 -10.49 -0.63
C LEU A 26 -1.65 -9.63 -1.09
N SER A 27 -1.55 -8.97 -2.26
CA SER A 27 -2.65 -8.19 -2.82
C SER A 27 -3.89 -9.06 -3.10
N ALA A 28 -3.70 -10.34 -3.43
CA ALA A 28 -4.80 -11.28 -3.67
C ALA A 28 -5.55 -11.68 -2.38
N THR A 29 -4.97 -11.43 -1.20
CA THR A 29 -5.62 -11.67 0.11
C THR A 29 -6.52 -10.52 0.55
N LEU A 30 -6.53 -9.41 -0.19
CA LEU A 30 -7.28 -8.21 0.18
C LEU A 30 -8.76 -8.39 -0.16
N SER A 31 -9.62 -8.12 0.83
CA SER A 31 -11.07 -8.10 0.65
C SER A 31 -11.59 -6.72 0.27
N GLY A 32 -12.67 -6.68 -0.51
CA GLY A 32 -13.33 -5.43 -0.91
C GLY A 32 -12.44 -4.51 -1.74
N VAL A 33 -11.60 -5.11 -2.59
CA VAL A 33 -10.82 -4.43 -3.64
C VAL A 33 -11.51 -4.66 -4.98
N VAL A 34 -11.69 -3.58 -5.73
CA VAL A 34 -12.29 -3.63 -7.06
C VAL A 34 -11.17 -3.60 -8.09
N CYS A 35 -10.91 -4.74 -8.71
CA CYS A 35 -9.74 -4.90 -9.58
C CYS A 35 -9.90 -4.29 -10.99
N ASN A 36 -11.13 -4.10 -11.45
CA ASN A 36 -11.41 -3.53 -12.78
C ASN A 36 -12.82 -2.94 -12.87
N THR A 37 -13.03 -2.09 -13.88
CA THR A 37 -14.30 -1.41 -14.15
C THR A 37 -15.44 -2.38 -14.40
N SER A 38 -15.20 -3.49 -15.11
CA SER A 38 -16.24 -4.48 -15.38
C SER A 38 -16.76 -5.15 -14.10
N ASN A 39 -15.88 -5.43 -13.14
CA ASN A 39 -16.24 -5.96 -11.84
C ASN A 39 -17.00 -4.92 -11.01
N PHE A 40 -16.57 -3.65 -11.07
CA PHE A 40 -17.30 -2.55 -10.42
C PHE A 40 -18.74 -2.43 -10.92
N ILE A 41 -18.93 -2.43 -12.25
CA ILE A 41 -20.25 -2.32 -12.88
C ILE A 41 -21.15 -3.47 -12.43
N LYS A 42 -20.64 -4.70 -12.37
CA LYS A 42 -21.42 -5.84 -11.85
C LYS A 42 -21.87 -5.62 -10.40
N ILE A 43 -20.93 -5.24 -9.53
CA ILE A 43 -21.23 -5.00 -8.11
C ILE A 43 -22.29 -3.92 -7.95
N ILE A 44 -22.17 -2.77 -8.64
CA ILE A 44 -23.09 -1.65 -8.45
C ILE A 44 -24.46 -1.89 -9.09
N THR A 45 -24.54 -2.68 -10.16
CA THR A 45 -25.82 -3.00 -10.83
C THR A 45 -26.73 -3.83 -9.93
N ASP A 46 -26.15 -4.67 -9.07
CA ASP A 46 -26.91 -5.51 -8.13
C ASP A 46 -27.37 -4.74 -6.87
N VAL A 47 -26.85 -3.54 -6.63
CA VAL A 47 -27.22 -2.70 -5.47
C VAL A 47 -28.54 -1.99 -5.74
N LYS A 48 -29.58 -2.34 -4.98
CA LYS A 48 -30.85 -1.62 -4.92
C LYS A 48 -30.90 -0.77 -3.66
N LEU A 49 -31.18 0.52 -3.82
CA LEU A 49 -31.35 1.44 -2.71
C LEU A 49 -32.83 1.54 -2.33
N ASN A 50 -33.11 1.52 -1.03
CA ASN A 50 -34.43 1.82 -0.49
C ASN A 50 -34.72 3.33 -0.54
N GLN A 51 -35.98 3.71 -0.34
CA GLN A 51 -36.43 5.10 -0.45
C GLN A 51 -35.73 6.06 0.54
N ASP A 52 -35.26 5.52 1.67
CA ASP A 52 -34.54 6.23 2.73
C ASP A 52 -33.01 6.03 2.69
N GLU A 53 -32.49 5.33 1.68
CA GLU A 53 -31.06 5.07 1.54
C GLU A 53 -30.40 6.04 0.54
N HIS A 54 -29.22 6.53 0.90
CA HIS A 54 -28.44 7.43 0.08
C HIS A 54 -27.05 6.86 -0.20
N SER A 55 -26.58 7.03 -1.42
CA SER A 55 -25.20 6.72 -1.77
C SER A 55 -24.30 7.90 -1.45
N ALA A 56 -23.10 7.62 -0.96
CA ALA A 56 -22.05 8.60 -0.73
C ALA A 56 -20.73 8.08 -1.28
N ASN A 57 -19.97 8.96 -1.94
CA ASN A 57 -18.61 8.69 -2.35
C ASN A 57 -17.65 9.50 -1.47
N LEU A 58 -16.62 8.83 -0.95
CA LEU A 58 -15.65 9.42 -0.06
C LEU A 58 -14.25 9.28 -0.66
N ASP A 59 -13.52 10.39 -0.71
CA ASP A 59 -12.12 10.38 -1.14
C ASP A 59 -11.20 10.51 0.07
N ILE A 60 -10.08 9.76 0.04
CA ILE A 60 -9.10 9.79 1.11
C ILE A 60 -8.08 10.86 0.78
N GLN A 61 -8.16 11.96 1.52
CA GLN A 61 -7.18 13.01 1.40
C GLN A 61 -5.78 12.47 1.74
N ASP A 62 -4.85 12.68 0.81
CA ASP A 62 -3.42 12.56 1.06
C ASP A 62 -2.95 11.17 1.53
N LEU A 63 -3.60 10.11 1.04
CA LEU A 63 -3.37 8.71 1.43
C LEU A 63 -1.88 8.37 1.64
N TYR A 64 -1.05 8.55 0.62
CA TYR A 64 0.37 8.19 0.70
C TYR A 64 1.14 8.93 1.79
N THR A 65 0.94 10.25 1.94
CA THR A 65 1.68 11.03 2.95
C THR A 65 1.22 10.74 4.37
N ASN A 66 -0.03 10.31 4.52
CA ASN A 66 -0.66 10.07 5.82
C ASN A 66 -0.46 8.63 6.33
N ILE A 67 -0.01 7.69 5.49
CA ILE A 67 0.29 6.32 5.93
C ILE A 67 1.56 6.29 6.79
N PRO A 68 1.49 5.83 8.05
CA PRO A 68 2.68 5.64 8.87
C PRO A 68 3.48 4.43 8.37
N VAL A 69 4.73 4.65 7.96
CA VAL A 69 5.61 3.62 7.38
C VAL A 69 5.81 2.42 8.31
N SER A 70 6.03 2.66 9.61
CA SER A 70 6.18 1.57 10.58
C SER A 70 4.94 0.70 10.70
N LYS A 71 3.75 1.32 10.65
CA LYS A 71 2.47 0.63 10.78
C LYS A 71 2.21 -0.25 9.57
N VAL A 72 2.40 0.26 8.36
CA VAL A 72 2.21 -0.54 7.13
C VAL A 72 3.22 -1.70 7.05
N ILE A 73 4.48 -1.51 7.44
CA ILE A 73 5.45 -2.61 7.51
C ILE A 73 4.96 -3.73 8.44
N ASN A 74 4.51 -3.39 9.65
CA ASN A 74 4.03 -4.39 10.61
C ASN A 74 2.78 -5.13 10.07
N ILE A 75 1.86 -4.42 9.43
CA ILE A 75 0.67 -5.00 8.82
C ILE A 75 1.06 -5.96 7.67
N THR A 76 2.01 -5.57 6.82
CA THR A 76 2.53 -6.41 5.73
C THR A 76 3.19 -7.67 6.28
N LEU A 77 4.00 -7.55 7.33
CA LEU A 77 4.67 -8.71 7.95
C LEU A 77 3.68 -9.67 8.62
N LYS A 78 2.63 -9.15 9.27
CA LYS A 78 1.56 -9.99 9.81
C LYS A 78 0.86 -10.79 8.72
N ARG A 79 0.50 -10.14 7.60
CA ARG A 79 -0.10 -10.82 6.44
C ARG A 79 0.85 -11.80 5.76
N PHE A 80 2.15 -11.48 5.76
CA PHE A 80 3.18 -12.37 5.24
C PHE A 80 3.20 -13.70 6.01
N ASP A 81 3.18 -13.64 7.35
CA ASP A 81 3.14 -14.86 8.20
C ASP A 81 1.83 -15.65 8.07
N GLU A 82 0.70 -14.96 7.86
CA GLU A 82 -0.62 -15.61 7.71
C GLU A 82 -0.80 -16.26 6.34
N SER A 83 0.02 -15.89 5.35
CA SER A 83 -0.14 -16.31 3.97
C SER A 83 0.63 -17.61 3.68
N LYS A 84 -0.07 -18.75 3.72
CA LYS A 84 0.46 -20.07 3.31
C LYS A 84 1.10 -20.11 1.92
N LYS A 85 0.74 -19.17 1.04
CA LYS A 85 1.33 -19.05 -0.31
C LYS A 85 2.80 -18.64 -0.30
N LEU A 86 3.31 -18.13 0.82
CA LEU A 86 4.68 -17.65 0.97
C LEU A 86 5.55 -18.59 1.83
N ASP A 87 5.02 -19.74 2.24
CA ASP A 87 5.74 -20.74 3.04
C ASP A 87 7.00 -21.28 2.33
N ASN A 88 7.05 -21.17 0.99
CA ASN A 88 8.21 -21.56 0.18
C ASN A 88 9.19 -20.39 -0.10
N SER A 89 8.99 -19.23 0.52
CA SER A 89 9.91 -18.10 0.39
C SER A 89 11.23 -18.40 1.09
N PRO A 90 12.40 -18.20 0.43
CA PRO A 90 13.69 -18.35 1.10
C PRO A 90 13.99 -17.22 2.10
N PHE A 91 13.14 -16.19 2.16
CA PHE A 91 13.29 -15.04 3.05
C PHE A 91 12.49 -15.21 4.33
N THR A 92 13.16 -14.94 5.45
CA THR A 92 12.51 -14.85 6.76
C THR A 92 11.72 -13.55 6.89
N LYS A 93 10.79 -13.52 7.85
CA LYS A 93 10.07 -12.30 8.25
C LYS A 93 11.03 -11.14 8.57
N THR A 94 12.18 -11.44 9.20
CA THR A 94 13.19 -10.44 9.55
C THR A 94 13.83 -9.85 8.30
N ASP A 95 14.19 -10.68 7.32
CA ASP A 95 14.75 -10.22 6.05
C ASP A 95 13.79 -9.27 5.34
N ILE A 96 12.52 -9.67 5.21
CA ILE A 96 11.49 -8.84 4.57
C ILE A 96 11.31 -7.51 5.31
N LYS A 97 11.34 -7.53 6.65
CA LYS A 97 11.24 -6.32 7.47
C LYS A 97 12.39 -5.37 7.19
N GLU A 98 13.63 -5.86 7.18
CA GLU A 98 14.81 -5.04 6.94
C GLU A 98 14.82 -4.46 5.52
N LEU A 99 14.47 -5.28 4.53
CA LEU A 99 14.34 -4.84 3.14
C LEU A 99 13.28 -3.74 2.99
N LEU A 100 12.12 -3.89 3.63
CA LEU A 100 11.06 -2.86 3.62
C LEU A 100 11.50 -1.57 4.34
N ILE A 101 12.19 -1.68 5.47
CA ILE A 101 12.73 -0.52 6.18
C ILE A 101 13.75 0.20 5.30
N LEU A 102 14.66 -0.54 4.68
CA LEU A 102 15.69 0.01 3.79
C LEU A 102 15.05 0.73 2.60
N ALA A 103 14.08 0.10 1.94
CA ALA A 103 13.38 0.66 0.79
C ALA A 103 12.55 1.92 1.12
N LEU A 104 11.80 1.89 2.22
CA LEU A 104 10.82 2.95 2.54
C LEU A 104 11.41 4.09 3.35
N LYS A 105 12.41 3.85 4.23
CA LYS A 105 13.04 4.90 5.03
C LYS A 105 14.20 5.61 4.33
N ASN A 106 14.63 5.15 3.15
CA ASN A 106 15.68 5.78 2.36
C ASN A 106 15.16 6.35 1.04
N SER A 107 13.96 6.95 1.10
CA SER A 107 13.43 7.75 0.01
C SER A 107 14.05 9.15 0.04
N TYR A 108 14.86 9.44 -0.98
CA TYR A 108 15.45 10.75 -1.22
C TYR A 108 14.94 11.31 -2.54
N PHE A 109 14.75 12.62 -2.58
CA PHE A 109 14.38 13.35 -3.79
C PHE A 109 15.16 14.65 -3.89
N GLN A 110 15.30 15.19 -5.09
CA GLN A 110 15.98 16.45 -5.34
C GLN A 110 14.96 17.55 -5.64
N PHE A 111 15.15 18.73 -5.05
CA PHE A 111 14.37 19.93 -5.36
C PHE A 111 15.30 21.15 -5.31
N ASN A 112 15.28 21.98 -6.36
CA ASN A 112 16.16 23.15 -6.50
C ASN A 112 17.64 22.85 -6.19
N GLY A 113 18.16 21.76 -6.75
CA GLY A 113 19.57 21.35 -6.57
C GLY A 113 19.89 20.75 -5.20
N LYS A 114 18.96 20.73 -4.24
CA LYS A 114 19.16 20.19 -2.90
C LYS A 114 18.49 18.84 -2.73
N PHE A 115 19.13 17.93 -2.00
CA PHE A 115 18.58 16.63 -1.66
C PHE A 115 17.79 16.70 -0.36
N TYR A 116 16.63 16.05 -0.36
CA TYR A 116 15.72 15.96 0.77
C TYR A 116 15.39 14.50 1.03
N LYS A 117 15.24 14.17 2.31
CA LYS A 117 14.79 12.86 2.76
C LYS A 117 13.32 12.93 3.14
N GLN A 118 12.50 12.04 2.59
CA GLN A 118 11.12 11.91 3.03
C GLN A 118 11.10 11.30 4.44
N LYS A 119 10.52 12.03 5.41
CA LYS A 119 10.44 11.60 6.81
C LYS A 119 9.19 10.81 7.14
N THR A 120 8.08 11.12 6.46
CA THR A 120 6.75 10.57 6.73
C THR A 120 6.04 10.20 5.43
N GLY A 121 5.09 9.27 5.54
CA GLY A 121 4.36 8.77 4.41
C GLY A 121 5.13 7.75 3.58
N LEU A 122 4.42 7.12 2.67
CA LEU A 122 4.98 6.26 1.65
C LEU A 122 5.52 7.11 0.48
N PRO A 123 6.66 6.72 -0.10
CA PRO A 123 7.13 7.32 -1.34
C PRO A 123 6.11 7.09 -2.45
N MET A 124 5.74 8.16 -3.16
CA MET A 124 4.92 8.06 -4.37
C MET A 124 5.78 7.64 -5.56
N CYS A 125 5.17 6.93 -6.51
CA CYS A 125 5.84 6.38 -7.71
C CYS A 125 6.95 5.35 -7.42
N ASN A 126 6.94 4.72 -6.24
CA ASN A 126 7.75 3.54 -5.95
C ASN A 126 7.01 2.27 -6.44
N THR A 127 7.74 1.23 -6.83
CA THR A 127 7.14 -0.08 -7.20
C THR A 127 6.27 -0.69 -6.10
N LEU A 128 6.51 -0.34 -4.84
CA LEU A 128 5.71 -0.77 -3.68
C LEU A 128 4.45 0.08 -3.45
N SER A 129 4.33 1.22 -4.12
CA SER A 129 3.22 2.18 -3.95
C SER A 129 1.83 1.66 -4.30
N PRO A 130 1.59 0.66 -5.17
CA PRO A 130 0.24 0.12 -5.33
C PRO A 130 -0.13 -0.80 -4.16
N THR A 131 0.75 -1.72 -3.79
CA THR A 131 0.41 -2.79 -2.83
C THR A 131 0.35 -2.33 -1.37
N LEU A 132 1.28 -1.48 -0.93
CA LEU A 132 1.37 -1.12 0.50
C LEU A 132 0.18 -0.27 0.99
N PRO A 133 -0.28 0.77 0.26
CA PRO A 133 -1.49 1.50 0.65
C PRO A 133 -2.73 0.62 0.67
N ASP A 134 -2.90 -0.28 -0.30
CA ASP A 134 -4.06 -1.19 -0.33
C ASP A 134 -4.09 -2.11 0.89
N ILE A 135 -2.92 -2.65 1.28
CA ILE A 135 -2.77 -3.43 2.51
C ILE A 135 -3.15 -2.60 3.74
N TYR A 136 -2.63 -1.37 3.84
CA TYR A 136 -2.94 -0.46 4.95
C TYR A 136 -4.44 -0.15 5.01
N MET A 137 -5.05 0.17 3.86
CA MET A 137 -6.46 0.55 3.77
C MET A 137 -7.38 -0.62 4.07
N ASN A 138 -7.03 -1.84 3.66
CA ASN A 138 -7.79 -3.03 4.02
C ASN A 138 -7.80 -3.24 5.55
N GLU A 139 -6.66 -3.05 6.21
CA GLU A 139 -6.59 -3.12 7.67
C GLU A 139 -7.33 -1.96 8.35
N TYR A 140 -7.21 -0.75 7.81
CA TYR A 140 -7.88 0.43 8.34
C TYR A 140 -9.40 0.28 8.30
N LYS A 141 -9.96 -0.18 7.17
CA LYS A 141 -11.39 -0.49 7.03
C LYS A 141 -11.86 -1.51 8.07
N LYS A 142 -11.14 -2.64 8.23
CA LYS A 142 -11.49 -3.67 9.22
C LYS A 142 -11.61 -3.11 10.64
N ASN A 143 -10.72 -2.20 11.04
CA ASN A 143 -10.74 -1.59 12.36
C ASN A 143 -11.86 -0.56 12.57
N ILE A 144 -12.41 0.02 11.49
CA ILE A 144 -13.55 0.94 11.56
C ILE A 144 -14.87 0.16 11.64
N TYR A 145 -15.04 -0.85 10.77
CA TYR A 145 -16.30 -1.59 10.67
C TYR A 145 -16.48 -2.69 11.73
N MET A 146 -15.43 -3.09 12.46
CA MET A 146 -15.52 -4.03 13.59
C MET A 146 -15.59 -3.35 14.97
N LYS A 147 -15.90 -2.05 15.01
CA LYS A 147 -16.36 -1.37 16.23
C LYS A 147 -17.87 -1.29 16.23
#